data_AF-A0A5M8P9I7-F1
#
_entry.id   AF-A0A5M8P9I7-F1
#
_cell.length_a   1.000
_cell.length_b   1.000
_cell.length_c   1.000
_cell.angle_alpha   90.00
_cell.angle_beta   90.00
_cell.angle_gamma   90.00
#
_symmetry.space_group_name_H-M   'P 1'
#
loop_
_entity.id
_entity.type
_entity.pdbx_description
1 polymer ?
#
loop_
_entity_poly.entity_id
_entity_poly.type
_entity_poly.pdbx_seq_one_letter_code
_entity_poly.pdbx_strand_id
1 'polypeptide(L)'
;MATLKKTIDIELQMPIETEADGQKTELTRLTLHRPTLKQAKDLAAIGGKELVKVITGEMRRGDSELDIERAIEQMADTLLNKDSLDGLTQVLAEMACQKAEVIDRLDWLDIVAVLKAFADFFPKLRPAAPAA
;
A
#
# COMPACT_ATOMS: atom_id res chain seq x y z
N MET A 1 -22.59 -3.43 -4.54
CA MET A 1 -22.07 -2.48 -3.53
C MET A 1 -20.68 -2.94 -3.13
N ALA A 2 -19.64 -2.10 -3.25
CA ALA A 2 -18.30 -2.51 -2.85
C ALA A 2 -18.23 -2.58 -1.32
N THR A 3 -18.07 -3.79 -0.78
CA THR A 3 -17.87 -4.00 0.66
C THR A 3 -16.55 -3.37 1.07
N LEU A 4 -16.60 -2.41 1.99
CA LEU A 4 -15.40 -1.74 2.49
C LEU A 4 -14.61 -2.70 3.38
N LYS A 5 -13.45 -3.16 2.91
CA LYS A 5 -12.55 -4.02 3.68
C LYS A 5 -11.98 -3.23 4.86
N LYS A 6 -12.02 -3.80 6.06
CA LYS A 6 -11.40 -3.23 7.28
C LYS A 6 -9.95 -3.67 7.42
N THR A 7 -9.65 -4.88 6.96
CA THR A 7 -8.33 -5.49 6.96
C THR A 7 -8.12 -6.23 5.65
N ILE A 8 -6.87 -6.37 5.24
CA ILE A 8 -6.44 -7.15 4.09
C ILE A 8 -5.20 -7.93 4.51
N ASP A 9 -5.24 -9.22 4.26
CA ASP A 9 -4.14 -10.12 4.54
C ASP A 9 -3.32 -10.37 3.29
N ILE A 10 -2.00 -10.34 3.46
CA ILE A 10 -1.01 -10.55 2.41
C ILE A 10 -0.12 -11.70 2.90
N GLU A 11 -0.12 -12.80 2.16
CA GLU A 11 0.84 -13.87 2.37
C GLU A 11 2.18 -13.41 1.80
N LEU A 12 3.24 -13.47 2.61
CA LEU A 12 4.60 -13.09 2.23
C LEU A 12 5.24 -14.25 1.47
N GLN A 13 5.91 -13.94 0.36
CA GLN A 13 6.68 -14.93 -0.40
C GLN A 13 7.95 -15.31 0.34
N MET A 14 8.56 -14.33 1.03
CA MET A 14 9.74 -14.52 1.84
C MET A 14 9.42 -14.31 3.33
N PRO A 15 9.54 -15.34 4.17
CA PRO A 15 9.35 -15.20 5.61
C PRO A 15 10.34 -14.19 6.20
N ILE A 16 9.84 -13.30 7.06
CA ILE A 16 10.67 -12.33 7.77
C ILE A 16 10.83 -12.77 9.21
N GLU A 17 12.07 -12.93 9.67
CA GLU A 17 12.31 -13.16 11.10
C GLU A 17 11.94 -11.90 11.89
N THR A 18 11.02 -12.02 12.82
CA THR A 18 10.60 -10.98 13.75
C THR A 18 10.85 -11.45 15.18
N GLU A 19 10.84 -10.52 16.14
CA GLU A 19 10.89 -10.87 17.55
C GLU A 19 9.54 -10.58 18.18
N ALA A 20 8.88 -11.63 18.69
CA ALA A 20 7.66 -11.54 19.48
C ALA A 20 7.97 -12.14 20.85
N ASP A 21 7.70 -11.38 21.92
CA ASP A 21 7.91 -11.81 23.31
C ASP A 21 9.34 -12.33 23.62
N GLY A 22 10.34 -11.76 22.96
CA GLY A 22 11.76 -12.13 23.12
C GLY A 22 12.15 -13.45 22.44
N GLN A 23 11.26 -14.05 21.64
CA GLN A 23 11.56 -15.19 20.78
C GLN A 23 11.56 -14.78 19.31
N LYS A 24 12.52 -15.32 18.55
CA LYS A 24 12.54 -15.20 17.10
C LYS A 24 11.39 -16.03 16.52
N THR A 25 10.55 -15.39 15.72
CA THR A 25 9.39 -15.97 15.05
C THR A 25 9.42 -15.56 13.58
N GLU A 26 9.04 -16.47 12.68
CA GLU A 26 8.89 -16.16 11.26
C GLU A 26 7.51 -15.53 11.00
N LEU A 27 7.51 -14.33 10.44
CA LEU A 27 6.34 -13.68 9.90
C LEU A 27 6.16 -14.13 8.44
N THR A 28 5.12 -14.90 8.18
CA THR A 28 4.75 -15.38 6.84
C THR A 28 3.54 -14.63 6.26
N ARG A 29 2.89 -13.77 7.06
CA ARG A 29 1.69 -13.02 6.66
C ARG A 29 1.69 -11.64 7.27
N LEU A 30 1.35 -10.64 6.46
CA LEU A 30 1.15 -9.26 6.87
C LEU A 30 -0.33 -8.91 6.80
N THR A 31 -0.89 -8.42 7.91
CA THR A 31 -2.28 -7.91 7.93
C THR A 31 -2.26 -6.39 7.87
N LEU A 32 -2.68 -5.81 6.75
CA LEU A 32 -2.91 -4.38 6.65
C LEU A 32 -4.28 -4.02 7.21
N HIS A 33 -4.34 -2.95 7.97
CA HIS A 33 -5.57 -2.30 8.42
C HIS A 33 -5.91 -1.13 7.50
N ARG A 34 -7.20 -0.83 7.39
CA ARG A 34 -7.66 0.30 6.59
C ARG A 34 -7.01 1.61 7.08
N PRO A 35 -6.47 2.44 6.17
CA PRO A 35 -5.78 3.66 6.58
C PRO A 35 -6.72 4.64 7.26
N THR A 36 -6.24 5.23 8.35
CA THR A 36 -6.88 6.32 9.09
C THR A 36 -6.65 7.66 8.39
N LEU A 37 -7.36 8.71 8.83
CA LEU A 37 -7.15 10.07 8.31
C LEU A 37 -5.71 10.56 8.52
N LYS A 38 -5.06 10.16 9.61
CA LYS A 38 -3.64 10.50 9.87
C LYS A 38 -2.75 9.90 8.78
N GLN A 39 -2.83 8.59 8.59
CA GLN A 39 -2.05 7.86 7.59
C GLN A 39 -2.33 8.35 6.16
N ALA A 40 -3.58 8.71 5.85
CA ALA A 40 -3.92 9.30 4.56
C ALA A 40 -3.26 10.68 4.33
N LYS A 41 -3.13 11.50 5.37
CA LYS A 41 -2.42 12.79 5.30
C LYS A 41 -0.92 12.59 5.14
N ASP A 42 -0.36 11.64 5.87
CA ASP A 42 1.07 11.34 5.80
C ASP A 42 1.43 10.82 4.40
N LEU A 43 0.61 9.93 3.82
CA LEU A 43 0.76 9.49 2.43
C LEU A 43 0.64 10.64 1.43
N ALA A 44 -0.34 11.53 1.61
CA ALA A 44 -0.51 12.70 0.75
C ALA A 44 0.70 13.66 0.81
N ALA A 45 1.39 13.73 1.94
CA ALA A 45 2.61 14.50 2.09
C ALA A 45 3.80 13.84 1.38
N ILE A 46 3.87 12.50 1.40
CA ILE A 46 4.94 11.70 0.76
C ILE A 46 4.76 11.65 -0.77
N GLY A 47 3.61 11.21 -1.25
CA GLY A 47 3.33 11.05 -2.68
C GLY A 47 2.88 12.32 -3.39
N GLY A 48 2.81 13.44 -2.66
CA GLY A 48 2.37 14.73 -3.19
C GLY A 48 0.96 14.73 -3.77
N LYS A 49 0.66 15.74 -4.60
CA LYS A 49 -0.67 15.93 -5.19
C LYS A 49 -1.14 14.76 -6.07
N GLU A 50 -0.21 14.00 -6.64
CA GLU A 50 -0.56 12.86 -7.50
C GLU A 50 -1.18 11.72 -6.69
N LEU A 51 -0.66 11.44 -5.50
CA LEU A 51 -1.22 10.41 -4.62
C LEU A 51 -2.58 10.83 -4.05
N VAL A 52 -2.80 12.13 -3.83
CA VAL A 52 -4.13 12.68 -3.51
C VAL A 52 -5.08 12.45 -4.67
N LYS A 53 -4.70 12.77 -5.92
CA LYS A 53 -5.56 12.56 -7.10
C LYS A 53 -5.90 11.09 -7.33
N VAL A 54 -4.96 10.19 -7.03
CA VAL A 54 -5.20 8.75 -7.02
C VAL A 54 -6.21 8.44 -5.92
N ILE A 55 -6.00 8.81 -4.65
CA ILE A 55 -6.89 8.48 -3.53
C ILE A 55 -8.29 9.11 -3.64
N THR A 56 -8.40 10.34 -4.12
CA THR A 56 -9.67 11.06 -4.33
C THR A 56 -10.43 10.55 -5.55
N GLY A 57 -9.79 9.73 -6.39
CA GLY A 57 -10.34 9.27 -7.65
C GLY A 57 -10.45 10.38 -8.69
N GLU A 58 -9.77 11.51 -8.51
CA GLU A 58 -9.73 12.61 -9.48
C GLU A 58 -9.00 12.24 -10.78
N MET A 59 -8.20 11.16 -10.79
CA MET A 59 -7.70 10.56 -12.04
C MET A 59 -8.81 9.97 -12.93
N ARG A 60 -10.05 9.78 -12.44
CA ARG A 60 -11.14 9.17 -13.22
C ARG A 60 -11.85 10.09 -14.22
N ARG A 61 -11.22 11.17 -14.69
CA ARG A 61 -11.78 12.00 -15.77
C ARG A 61 -10.82 12.12 -16.95
N GLY A 62 -10.51 10.97 -17.55
CA GLY A 62 -9.84 10.90 -18.83
C GLY A 62 -9.29 9.51 -19.07
N ASP A 63 -9.99 8.74 -19.89
CA ASP A 63 -9.56 7.55 -20.64
C ASP A 63 -8.49 6.58 -20.08
N SER A 64 -8.92 5.30 -20.03
CA SER A 64 -8.11 4.09 -20.12
C SER A 64 -7.61 3.46 -18.81
N GLU A 65 -7.91 2.17 -18.67
CA GLU A 65 -7.38 1.23 -17.68
C GLU A 65 -5.84 1.24 -17.61
N LEU A 66 -5.19 1.63 -18.72
CA LEU A 66 -3.75 1.86 -18.87
C LEU A 66 -3.17 2.94 -17.95
N ASP A 67 -3.95 3.93 -17.51
CA ASP A 67 -3.42 5.02 -16.67
C ASP A 67 -3.32 4.64 -15.19
N ILE A 68 -4.03 3.61 -14.72
CA ILE A 68 -3.94 3.18 -13.32
C ILE A 68 -2.69 2.32 -13.10
N GLU A 69 -2.39 1.40 -14.02
CA GLU A 69 -1.13 0.65 -13.97
C GLU A 69 0.06 1.59 -14.08
N ARG A 70 -0.01 2.57 -14.99
CA ARG A 70 1.00 3.61 -15.11
C ARG A 70 1.08 4.53 -13.88
N ALA A 71 -0.04 4.84 -13.23
CA ALA A 71 -0.05 5.58 -11.98
C ALA A 71 0.55 4.77 -10.83
N ILE A 72 0.30 3.45 -10.77
CA ILE A 72 0.94 2.54 -9.81
C ILE A 72 2.44 2.44 -10.08
N GLU A 73 2.86 2.36 -11.36
CA GLU A 73 4.27 2.38 -11.75
C GLU A 73 4.95 3.71 -11.42
N GLN A 74 4.30 4.85 -11.72
CA GLN A 74 4.80 6.17 -11.35
C GLN A 74 4.81 6.39 -9.84
N MET A 75 3.84 5.81 -9.13
CA MET A 75 3.87 5.76 -7.67
C MET A 75 5.03 4.90 -7.20
N ALA A 76 5.27 3.72 -7.76
CA ALA A 76 6.44 2.92 -7.43
C ALA A 76 7.74 3.70 -7.69
N ASP A 77 7.85 4.41 -8.81
CA ASP A 77 9.02 5.22 -9.18
C ASP A 77 9.20 6.45 -8.27
N THR A 78 8.11 7.12 -7.88
CA THR A 78 8.13 8.25 -6.92
C THR A 78 8.43 7.76 -5.51
N LEU A 79 7.85 6.63 -5.13
CA LEU A 79 8.05 6.00 -3.83
C LEU A 79 9.48 5.45 -3.72
N LEU A 80 10.13 5.06 -4.82
CA LEU A 80 11.54 4.64 -4.90
C LEU A 80 12.56 5.77 -4.65
N ASN A 81 12.12 7.01 -4.43
CA ASN A 81 12.99 8.05 -3.87
C ASN A 81 13.22 7.78 -2.37
N LYS A 82 14.47 7.77 -1.92
CA LYS A 82 14.88 7.36 -0.56
C LYS A 82 14.08 8.04 0.56
N ASP A 83 13.85 9.36 0.46
CA ASP A 83 13.09 10.10 1.48
C ASP A 83 11.59 9.74 1.48
N SER A 84 11.07 9.31 0.32
CA SER A 84 9.67 8.88 0.16
C SER A 84 9.48 7.41 0.58
N LEU A 85 10.51 6.57 0.42
CA LEU A 85 10.53 5.20 0.93
C LEU A 85 10.41 5.19 2.44
N ASP A 86 11.24 5.96 3.16
CA ASP A 86 11.24 5.96 4.63
C ASP A 86 9.87 6.38 5.20
N GLY A 87 9.25 7.41 4.61
CA GLY A 87 7.92 7.85 4.99
C GLY A 87 6.83 6.82 4.67
N LEU A 88 6.91 6.18 3.50
CA LEU A 88 5.96 5.12 3.12
C LEU A 88 6.10 3.91 4.03
N THR A 89 7.33 3.46 4.31
CA THR A 89 7.64 2.37 5.23
C THR A 89 6.97 2.63 6.57
N GLN A 90 7.08 3.86 7.10
CA GLN A 90 6.44 4.22 8.36
C GLN A 90 4.92 4.10 8.30
N VAL A 91 4.28 4.59 7.24
CA VAL A 91 2.82 4.47 7.10
C VAL A 91 2.38 3.02 6.98
N LEU A 92 3.06 2.22 6.16
CA LEU A 92 2.75 0.81 5.97
C LEU A 92 2.95 0.03 7.27
N ALA A 93 3.99 0.34 8.05
CA ALA A 93 4.24 -0.25 9.35
C ALA A 93 3.10 0.09 10.34
N GLU A 94 2.66 1.34 10.39
CA GLU A 94 1.51 1.75 11.21
C GLU A 94 0.22 1.04 10.77
N MET A 95 0.01 0.87 9.46
CA MET A 95 -1.13 0.15 8.91
C MET A 95 -1.07 -1.35 9.19
N ALA A 96 0.12 -1.94 9.26
CA ALA A 96 0.32 -3.36 9.56
C ALA A 96 0.43 -3.66 11.06
N CYS A 97 0.44 -2.63 11.91
CA CYS A 97 0.78 -2.72 13.33
C CYS A 97 2.15 -3.40 13.56
N GLN A 98 3.11 -3.15 12.67
CA GLN A 98 4.48 -3.68 12.72
C GLN A 98 5.50 -2.56 12.95
N LYS A 99 6.76 -2.93 13.22
CA LYS A 99 7.89 -2.00 13.21
C LYS A 99 8.29 -1.67 11.76
N ALA A 100 8.80 -0.46 11.52
CA ALA A 100 9.30 -0.05 10.21
C ALA A 100 10.38 -1.02 9.67
N GLU A 101 11.25 -1.53 10.55
CA GLU A 101 12.28 -2.52 10.24
C GLU A 101 11.74 -3.82 9.62
N VAL A 102 10.48 -4.19 9.92
CA VAL A 102 9.84 -5.36 9.31
C VAL A 102 9.45 -5.07 7.86
N ILE A 103 8.97 -3.86 7.60
CA ILE A 103 8.58 -3.42 6.25
C ILE A 103 9.83 -3.23 5.38
N ASP A 104 10.93 -2.70 5.91
CA ASP A 104 12.20 -2.54 5.18
C ASP A 104 12.86 -3.87 4.79
N ARG A 105 12.47 -4.97 5.45
CA ARG A 105 12.94 -6.32 5.14
C ARG A 105 12.08 -7.05 4.11
N LEU A 106 10.97 -6.46 3.68
CA LEU A 106 10.17 -7.02 2.60
C LEU A 106 10.98 -7.03 1.31
N ASP A 107 10.87 -8.12 0.56
CA ASP A 107 11.44 -8.15 -0.77
C ASP A 107 10.61 -7.31 -1.76
N TRP A 108 11.15 -7.13 -2.95
CA TRP A 108 10.49 -6.35 -3.99
C TRP A 108 9.09 -6.87 -4.36
N LEU A 109 8.89 -8.20 -4.41
CA LEU A 109 7.62 -8.81 -4.78
C LEU A 109 6.57 -8.61 -3.69
N ASP A 110 6.98 -8.76 -2.43
CA ASP A 110 6.13 -8.53 -1.26
C ASP A 110 5.75 -7.05 -1.13
N ILE A 111 6.66 -6.11 -1.43
CA ILE A 111 6.33 -4.67 -1.48
C ILE A 111 5.25 -4.40 -2.54
N VAL A 112 5.37 -4.98 -3.73
CA VAL A 112 4.35 -4.83 -4.78
C VAL A 112 3.01 -5.41 -4.34
N ALA A 113 3.01 -6.55 -3.64
CA ALA A 113 1.78 -7.15 -3.09
C ALA A 113 1.14 -6.26 -2.02
N VAL A 114 1.94 -5.67 -1.13
CA VAL A 114 1.51 -4.70 -0.10
C VAL A 114 0.88 -3.46 -0.74
N LEU A 115 1.48 -2.91 -1.79
CA LEU A 115 0.93 -1.75 -2.51
C LEU A 115 -0.39 -2.07 -3.22
N LYS A 116 -0.51 -3.27 -3.82
CA LYS A 116 -1.78 -3.72 -4.42
C LYS A 116 -2.87 -3.90 -3.36
N ALA A 117 -2.52 -4.51 -2.22
CA ALA A 117 -3.42 -4.64 -1.09
C ALA A 117 -3.82 -3.28 -0.50
N PHE A 118 -2.91 -2.29 -0.50
CA PHE A 118 -3.25 -0.93 -0.13
C PHE A 118 -4.32 -0.32 -1.05
N ALA A 119 -4.17 -0.47 -2.37
CA ALA A 119 -5.15 0.04 -3.35
C ALA A 119 -6.56 -0.59 -3.17
N ASP A 120 -6.65 -1.81 -2.65
CA ASP A 120 -7.91 -2.50 -2.36
C ASP A 120 -8.76 -1.86 -1.26
N PHE A 121 -8.17 -1.05 -0.37
CA PHE A 121 -8.93 -0.26 0.58
C PHE A 121 -9.75 0.86 -0.08
N PHE A 122 -9.40 1.19 -1.33
CA PHE A 122 -10.02 2.24 -2.11
C PHE A 122 -10.63 1.63 -3.38
N PRO A 123 -11.73 0.86 -3.27
CA PRO A 123 -12.35 0.22 -4.43
C PRO A 123 -12.91 1.21 -5.46
N LYS A 124 -13.06 2.49 -5.10
CA LYS A 124 -13.35 3.58 -6.05
C LYS A 124 -12.17 3.92 -6.97
N LEU A 125 -10.98 3.36 -6.73
CA LEU A 125 -9.79 3.57 -7.56
C LEU A 125 -9.63 2.45 -8.58
N ARG A 126 -10.05 1.22 -8.23
CA ARG A 126 -10.10 0.11 -9.18
C ARG A 126 -11.03 0.49 -10.34
N PRO A 127 -10.63 0.34 -11.61
CA PRO A 127 -11.54 0.56 -12.72
C PRO A 127 -12.79 -0.30 -12.52
N ALA A 128 -13.96 0.22 -12.87
CA ALA A 128 -15.14 -0.63 -12.93
C ALA A 128 -14.80 -1.69 -13.99
N ALA A 129 -14.75 -2.97 -13.59
CA ALA A 129 -14.56 -4.05 -14.55
C ALA A 129 -15.55 -3.83 -15.71
N PRO A 130 -15.12 -3.92 -16.98
CA PRO A 130 -16.05 -3.82 -18.09
C PRO A 130 -17.15 -4.86 -17.85
N ALA A 131 -18.40 -4.39 -17.87
CA ALA A 131 -19.56 -5.27 -17.79
C ALA A 131 -19.45 -6.27 -18.94
N ALA A 132 -19.33 -7.54 -18.61
CA ALA A 132 -19.43 -8.63 -19.57
C ALA A 132 -20.85 -8.71 -20.16
#